data_AF-A0A1H5QMF2-F1
#
_entry.id   AF-A0A1H5QMF2-F1
#
_cell.length_a   1.000
_cell.length_b   1.000
_cell.length_c   1.000
_cell.angle_alpha   90.00
_cell.angle_beta   90.00
_cell.angle_gamma   90.00
#
_symmetry.space_group_name_H-M   'P 1'
#
loop_
_entity.id
_entity.type
_entity.pdbx_description
1 polymer ?
#
loop_
_entity_poly.entity_id
_entity_poly.type
_entity_poly.pdbx_seq_one_letter_code
_entity_poly.pdbx_strand_id
1 'polypeptide(L)'
;MSWVTNMMLSTSMEDWKAAEALSEWLRTEAPRRYDSAALGCGYLRELTGAEVNPWGGWKNPECRVWAGALNHADLSALLDRVQTLPWLAPHAVQVFLMDQEQLFFRVWMFRDGELRQYAPERPDEEDPAFGPPYHP
;
A
#
# COMPACT_ATOMS: atom_id res chain seq x y z
N MET A 1 10.95 -19.21 1.37
CA MET A 1 10.84 -17.75 1.45
C MET A 1 9.41 -17.41 1.83
N SER A 2 9.21 -16.42 2.70
CA SER A 2 7.87 -15.87 2.99
C SER A 2 7.53 -14.90 1.86
N TRP A 3 6.47 -15.18 1.12
CA TRP A 3 6.00 -14.29 0.06
C TRP A 3 5.18 -13.19 0.73
N VAL A 4 5.57 -11.93 0.55
CA VAL A 4 4.94 -10.79 1.24
C VAL A 4 4.55 -9.71 0.24
N THR A 5 3.34 -9.18 0.41
CA THR A 5 2.90 -7.96 -0.26
C THR A 5 3.29 -6.80 0.65
N ASN A 6 4.03 -5.82 0.13
CA ASN A 6 4.38 -4.64 0.90
C ASN A 6 3.37 -3.53 0.58
N MET A 7 2.81 -2.94 1.63
CA MET A 7 1.88 -1.83 1.51
C MET A 7 2.41 -0.63 2.25
N MET A 8 2.35 0.53 1.60
CA MET A 8 2.44 1.83 2.24
C MET A 8 1.25 2.68 1.82
N LEU A 9 0.70 3.44 2.75
CA LEU A 9 -0.45 4.31 2.56
C LEU A 9 -0.05 5.71 3.02
N SER A 10 -0.09 6.68 2.11
CA SER A 10 0.02 8.10 2.46
C SER A 10 -1.36 8.74 2.43
N THR A 11 -1.69 9.52 3.46
CA THR A 11 -2.99 10.18 3.60
C THR A 11 -2.82 11.61 4.12
N SER A 12 -3.92 12.38 4.07
CA SER A 12 -4.03 13.63 4.81
C SER A 12 -3.94 13.39 6.32
N MET A 13 -3.80 14.48 7.10
CA MET A 13 -3.73 14.41 8.56
C MET A 13 -5.08 14.04 9.19
N GLU A 14 -6.18 14.32 8.48
CA GLU A 14 -7.56 14.11 8.90
C GLU A 14 -8.04 12.66 8.70
N ASP A 15 -7.40 11.92 7.79
CA ASP A 15 -7.83 10.58 7.35
C ASP A 15 -7.40 9.42 8.27
N TRP A 16 -6.83 9.71 9.43
CA TRP A 16 -6.25 8.70 10.33
C TRP A 16 -7.23 7.59 10.73
N LYS A 17 -8.51 7.92 10.97
CA LYS A 17 -9.54 6.91 11.32
C LYS A 17 -9.79 5.91 10.20
N ALA A 18 -9.77 6.36 8.95
CA ALA A 18 -9.96 5.48 7.80
C ALA A 18 -8.72 4.59 7.60
N ALA A 19 -7.52 5.11 7.82
CA ALA A 19 -6.28 4.33 7.80
C ALA A 19 -6.24 3.26 8.92
N GLU A 20 -6.68 3.60 10.14
CA GLU A 20 -6.81 2.64 11.23
C GLU A 20 -7.84 1.56 10.92
N ALA A 21 -9.01 1.93 10.38
CA ALA A 21 -10.05 0.99 9.98
C ALA A 21 -9.55 0.03 8.87
N LEU A 22 -8.75 0.53 7.93
CA LEU A 22 -8.08 -0.32 6.95
C LEU A 22 -7.11 -1.29 7.62
N SER A 23 -6.27 -0.80 8.53
CA SER A 23 -5.32 -1.64 9.24
C SER A 23 -6.00 -2.70 10.10
N GLU A 24 -7.15 -2.41 10.71
CA GLU A 24 -7.92 -3.39 11.46
C GLU A 24 -8.47 -4.47 10.53
N TRP A 25 -9.10 -4.06 9.42
CA TRP A 25 -9.61 -4.99 8.43
C TRP A 25 -8.51 -5.89 7.86
N LEU A 26 -7.33 -5.35 7.57
CA LEU A 26 -6.15 -6.14 7.17
C LEU A 26 -5.78 -7.22 8.21
N ARG A 27 -6.00 -6.94 9.50
CA ARG A 27 -5.63 -7.83 10.61
C ARG A 27 -6.63 -8.95 10.81
N THR A 28 -7.91 -8.69 10.59
CA THR A 28 -9.00 -9.57 11.04
C THR A 28 -9.82 -10.17 9.92
N GLU A 29 -9.93 -9.51 8.77
CA GLU A 29 -10.96 -9.78 7.78
C GLU A 29 -10.42 -9.92 6.35
N ALA A 30 -9.26 -9.32 6.04
CA ALA A 30 -8.74 -9.30 4.68
C ALA A 30 -8.47 -10.72 4.17
N PRO A 31 -8.96 -11.07 2.96
CA PRO A 31 -8.74 -12.38 2.40
C PRO A 31 -7.29 -12.54 1.94
N ARG A 32 -6.86 -13.80 1.88
CA ARG A 32 -5.58 -14.17 1.29
C ARG A 32 -5.78 -14.76 -0.11
N ARG A 33 -4.91 -14.39 -1.05
CA ARG A 33 -4.97 -14.78 -2.48
C ARG A 33 -5.15 -16.28 -2.71
N TYR A 34 -4.48 -17.11 -1.90
CA TYR A 34 -4.46 -18.58 -2.08
C TYR A 34 -5.27 -19.34 -1.04
N ASP A 35 -5.92 -18.64 -0.11
CA ASP A 35 -6.73 -19.25 0.95
C ASP A 35 -7.84 -18.28 1.34
N SER A 36 -8.98 -18.39 0.66
CA SER A 36 -10.15 -17.55 0.90
C SER A 36 -10.87 -17.87 2.21
N ALA A 37 -10.54 -18.98 2.89
CA ALA A 37 -11.05 -19.29 4.22
C ALA A 37 -10.20 -18.62 5.32
N ALA A 38 -8.93 -18.31 5.04
CA ALA A 38 -8.08 -17.56 5.94
C ALA A 38 -8.42 -16.07 5.93
N LEU A 39 -8.73 -15.53 7.11
CA LEU A 39 -8.93 -14.11 7.33
C LEU A 39 -7.71 -13.46 7.98
N GLY A 40 -7.48 -12.20 7.63
CA GLY A 40 -6.37 -11.41 8.11
C GLY A 40 -5.07 -11.73 7.38
N CYS A 41 -4.45 -10.72 6.79
CA CYS A 41 -3.19 -10.84 6.08
C CYS A 41 -2.07 -9.98 6.69
N GLY A 42 -2.33 -9.15 7.71
CA GLY A 42 -1.29 -8.35 8.36
C GLY A 42 -1.88 -7.09 8.97
N TYR A 43 -1.07 -6.06 9.19
CA TYR A 43 -1.59 -4.76 9.63
C TYR A 43 -0.63 -3.65 9.25
N LEU A 44 -1.11 -2.41 9.26
CA LEU A 44 -0.27 -1.24 9.04
C LEU A 44 0.06 -0.58 10.38
N ARG A 45 1.22 0.05 10.45
CA ARG A 45 1.61 0.93 11.55
C ARG A 45 1.88 2.32 11.01
N GLU A 46 1.44 3.35 11.72
CA GLU A 46 1.80 4.73 11.41
C GLU A 46 3.30 4.94 11.60
N LEU A 47 3.96 5.44 10.57
CA LEU A 47 5.38 5.78 10.54
C LEU A 47 5.65 7.27 10.76
N THR A 48 4.60 8.08 10.88
CA THR A 48 4.66 9.55 11.02
C THR A 48 4.13 10.05 12.34
N GLY A 49 3.74 9.12 13.23
CA GLY A 49 3.17 9.46 14.53
C GLY A 49 4.20 10.12 15.44
N ALA A 50 3.74 10.90 16.43
CA ALA A 50 4.61 11.62 17.36
C ALA A 50 5.57 10.69 18.15
N GLU A 51 5.17 9.43 18.35
CA GLU A 51 5.96 8.42 19.07
C GLU A 51 6.97 7.69 18.19
N VAL A 52 6.72 7.64 16.87
CA VAL A 52 7.54 6.91 15.90
C VAL A 52 7.66 7.79 14.66
N ASN A 53 8.71 8.61 14.62
CA ASN A 53 9.04 9.43 13.46
C ASN A 53 10.47 9.11 13.00
N PRO A 54 10.65 8.16 12.06
CA PRO A 54 11.94 7.78 11.50
C PRO A 54 12.37 8.70 10.34
N TRP A 55 11.66 9.80 10.08
CA TRP A 55 12.00 10.70 8.98
C TRP A 55 13.34 11.40 9.24
N GLY A 56 14.15 11.48 8.18
CA GLY A 56 15.37 12.27 8.21
C GLY A 56 15.09 13.77 8.21
N GLY A 57 16.00 14.56 8.79
CA GLY A 57 15.94 16.02 8.80
C GLY A 57 15.43 16.60 10.12
N TRP A 58 14.97 17.84 10.05
CA TRP A 58 14.68 18.72 11.20
C TRP A 58 13.22 19.20 11.22
N LYS A 59 12.38 18.62 10.35
CA LYS A 59 10.97 18.97 10.17
C LYS A 59 10.13 17.71 10.23
N ASN A 60 8.87 17.88 10.62
CA ASN A 60 7.89 16.81 10.55
C ASN A 60 7.35 16.70 9.13
N PRO A 61 7.05 15.49 8.64
CA PRO A 61 6.32 15.31 7.40
C PRO A 61 4.93 15.95 7.50
N GLU A 62 4.48 16.58 6.42
CA GLU A 62 3.13 17.17 6.31
C GLU A 62 2.10 16.18 5.74
N CYS A 63 2.36 14.89 5.92
CA CYS A 63 1.46 13.80 5.56
C CYS A 63 1.54 12.72 6.63
N ARG A 64 0.51 11.87 6.67
CA ARG A 64 0.59 10.62 7.42
C ARG A 64 1.03 9.50 6.51
N VAL A 65 1.90 8.63 7.01
CA VAL A 65 2.31 7.43 6.29
C VAL A 65 2.11 6.22 7.20
N TRP A 66 1.47 5.19 6.65
CA TRP A 66 1.26 3.91 7.29
C TRP A 66 1.92 2.83 6.45
N ALA A 67 2.55 1.83 7.05
CA ALA A 67 3.16 0.74 6.29
C ALA A 67 3.06 -0.61 6.99
N GLY A 68 3.10 -1.69 6.19
CA GLY A 68 3.09 -3.06 6.67
C GLY A 68 3.49 -4.06 5.59
N ALA A 69 4.00 -5.22 6.03
CA ALA A 69 4.22 -6.38 5.19
C ALA A 69 3.06 -7.37 5.43
N LEU A 70 2.39 -7.76 4.35
CA LEU A 70 1.17 -8.56 4.37
C LEU A 70 1.43 -9.95 3.81
N ASN A 71 0.89 -10.96 4.47
CA ASN A 71 0.99 -12.37 4.11
C ASN A 71 -0.10 -12.76 3.10
N HIS A 72 0.31 -12.97 1.84
CA HIS A 72 -0.57 -13.40 0.75
C HIS A 72 -1.82 -12.54 0.57
N ALA A 73 -1.71 -11.22 0.71
CA ALA A 73 -2.86 -10.33 0.54
C ALA A 73 -3.48 -10.48 -0.86
N ASP A 74 -4.81 -10.54 -0.92
CA ASP A 74 -5.54 -10.33 -2.17
C ASP A 74 -5.53 -8.83 -2.50
N LEU A 75 -4.80 -8.45 -3.55
CA LEU A 75 -4.62 -7.07 -3.95
C LEU A 75 -5.92 -6.44 -4.47
N SER A 76 -6.78 -7.21 -5.13
CA SER A 76 -8.07 -6.69 -5.63
C SER A 76 -8.96 -6.34 -4.44
N ALA A 77 -9.12 -7.28 -3.50
CA ALA A 77 -9.94 -7.06 -2.31
C ALA A 77 -9.40 -5.89 -1.45
N LEU A 78 -8.07 -5.73 -1.38
CA LEU A 78 -7.42 -4.62 -0.68
C LEU A 78 -7.76 -3.28 -1.36
N LEU A 79 -7.59 -3.18 -2.68
CA LEU A 79 -7.89 -1.94 -3.43
C LEU A 79 -9.38 -1.61 -3.36
N ASP A 80 -10.26 -2.60 -3.48
CA ASP A 80 -11.71 -2.44 -3.28
C ASP A 80 -12.00 -1.92 -1.88
N ARG A 81 -11.35 -2.48 -0.85
CA ARG A 81 -11.53 -2.02 0.52
C ARG A 81 -11.13 -0.56 0.66
N VAL A 82 -9.96 -0.17 0.14
CA VAL A 82 -9.51 1.23 0.13
C VAL A 82 -10.55 2.13 -0.54
N GLN A 83 -11.09 1.72 -1.69
CA GLN A 83 -12.08 2.51 -2.42
C GLN A 83 -13.37 2.76 -1.63
N THR A 84 -13.77 1.83 -0.76
CA THR A 84 -15.01 1.94 0.04
C THR A 84 -14.87 2.72 1.35
N LEU A 85 -13.65 3.04 1.78
CA LEU A 85 -13.44 3.74 3.06
C LEU A 85 -13.85 5.21 2.96
N PRO A 86 -14.40 5.79 4.05
CA PRO A 86 -14.90 7.16 4.05
C PRO A 86 -13.75 8.17 4.23
N TRP A 87 -12.89 8.29 3.22
CA TRP A 87 -11.81 9.27 3.19
C TRP A 87 -12.39 10.69 3.20
N LEU A 88 -11.90 11.54 4.09
CA LEU A 88 -12.21 12.98 4.14
C LEU A 88 -11.52 13.73 3.00
N ALA A 89 -10.29 13.32 2.64
CA ALA A 89 -9.53 13.89 1.54
C ALA A 89 -9.10 12.80 0.53
N PRO A 90 -10.04 12.18 -0.22
CA PRO A 90 -9.75 11.04 -1.09
C PRO A 90 -8.66 11.33 -2.13
N HIS A 91 -8.59 12.56 -2.65
CA HIS A 91 -7.56 12.94 -3.64
C HIS A 91 -6.13 13.00 -3.08
N ALA A 92 -5.98 13.07 -1.76
CA ALA A 92 -4.70 13.03 -1.06
C ALA A 92 -4.25 11.60 -0.72
N VAL A 93 -5.13 10.60 -0.88
CA VAL A 93 -4.80 9.19 -0.62
C VAL A 93 -3.90 8.65 -1.71
N GLN A 94 -2.76 8.10 -1.30
CA GLN A 94 -1.83 7.38 -2.15
C GLN A 94 -1.58 6.00 -1.56
N VAL A 95 -1.89 4.96 -2.33
CA VAL A 95 -1.59 3.58 -1.97
C VAL A 95 -0.37 3.14 -2.76
N PHE A 96 0.66 2.68 -2.08
CA PHE A 96 1.83 2.06 -2.65
C PHE A 96 1.73 0.56 -2.37
N LEU A 97 1.58 -0.26 -3.41
CA LEU A 97 1.61 -1.72 -3.28
C LEU A 97 2.73 -2.29 -4.12
N MET A 98 3.44 -3.23 -3.52
CA MET A 98 4.40 -4.08 -4.18
C MET A 98 3.97 -5.51 -3.91
N ASP A 99 3.55 -6.21 -4.95
CA ASP A 99 3.11 -7.59 -4.85
C ASP A 99 4.28 -8.53 -4.52
N GLN A 100 3.92 -9.74 -4.11
CA GLN A 100 4.83 -10.88 -4.06
C GLN A 100 5.45 -11.03 -5.46
N GLU A 101 6.77 -10.95 -5.59
CA GLU A 101 7.55 -11.00 -6.85
C GLU A 101 7.83 -9.65 -7.53
N GLN A 102 7.20 -8.57 -7.11
CA GLN A 102 7.53 -7.24 -7.63
C GLN A 102 8.74 -6.63 -6.90
N LEU A 103 9.58 -5.92 -7.65
CA LEU A 103 10.75 -5.20 -7.18
C LEU A 103 10.47 -3.71 -6.95
N PHE A 104 9.29 -3.22 -7.32
CA PHE A 104 8.91 -1.82 -7.14
C PHE A 104 7.45 -1.66 -6.71
N PHE A 105 7.18 -0.55 -6.03
CA PHE A 105 5.82 -0.14 -5.72
C PHE A 105 5.13 0.41 -6.95
N ARG A 106 3.93 -0.08 -7.19
CA ARG A 106 2.94 0.62 -7.99
C ARG A 106 2.18 1.59 -7.09
N VAL A 107 1.69 2.68 -7.66
CA VAL A 107 0.97 3.73 -6.93
C VAL A 107 -0.47 3.79 -7.41
N TRP A 108 -1.42 3.85 -6.48
CA TRP A 108 -2.83 4.08 -6.77
C TRP A 108 -3.32 5.35 -6.10
N MET A 109 -4.14 6.13 -6.81
CA MET A 109 -4.75 7.37 -6.32
C MET A 109 -6.17 7.53 -6.82
N PHE A 110 -7.02 8.21 -6.06
CA PHE A 110 -8.38 8.52 -6.49
C PHE A 110 -8.41 9.54 -7.63
N ARG A 111 -9.09 9.19 -8.73
CA ARG A 111 -9.49 10.09 -9.82
C ARG A 111 -10.90 9.79 -10.24
N ASP A 112 -11.69 10.85 -10.44
CA ASP A 112 -13.09 10.73 -10.86
C ASP A 112 -13.91 9.79 -9.96
N GLY A 113 -13.56 9.71 -8.67
CA GLY A 113 -14.21 8.83 -7.68
C GLY A 113 -13.67 7.39 -7.63
N GLU A 114 -12.72 7.02 -8.49
CA GLU A 114 -12.19 5.66 -8.60
C GLU A 114 -10.70 5.61 -8.26
N LEU A 115 -10.27 4.51 -7.67
CA LEU A 115 -8.86 4.28 -7.39
C LEU A 115 -8.15 3.76 -8.65
N ARG A 116 -7.23 4.55 -9.21
CA ARG A 116 -6.51 4.24 -10.47
C ARG A 116 -5.01 4.08 -10.23
N GLN A 117 -4.38 3.15 -10.96
CA GLN A 117 -2.92 2.95 -10.95
C GLN A 117 -2.20 4.05 -11.74
N TYR A 118 -1.03 4.47 -11.26
CA TYR A 118 -0.18 5.53 -11.81
C TYR A 118 1.23 5.08 -12.21
N ALA A 119 1.62 3.85 -11.89
CA ALA A 119 2.93 3.31 -12.28
C ALA A 119 2.87 2.68 -13.68
N PRO A 120 3.96 2.78 -14.48
CA PRO A 120 4.07 2.13 -15.77
C PRO A 120 3.87 0.63 -15.64
N GLU A 121 3.16 0.03 -16.60
CA GLU A 121 2.94 -1.43 -16.62
C GLU A 121 4.23 -2.17 -16.99
N ARG A 122 5.08 -1.55 -17.81
CA ARG A 122 6.33 -2.12 -18.34
C ARG A 122 7.48 -1.08 -18.39
N PRO A 123 8.75 -1.54 -18.42
CA PRO A 123 9.18 -2.93 -18.25
C PRO A 123 8.87 -3.41 -16.82
N ASP A 124 8.53 -4.69 -16.69
CA ASP A 124 8.39 -5.40 -15.41
C ASP A 124 9.55 -6.40 -15.26
N GLU A 125 9.62 -7.11 -14.14
CA GLU A 125 10.74 -8.00 -13.81
C GLU A 125 10.95 -9.15 -14.82
N GLU A 126 9.93 -9.45 -15.64
CA GLU A 126 9.99 -10.44 -16.71
C GLU A 126 10.47 -9.84 -18.04
N ASP A 127 10.49 -8.52 -18.17
CA ASP A 127 10.94 -7.81 -19.37
C ASP A 127 12.47 -7.76 -19.46
N PRO A 128 13.10 -8.19 -20.57
CA PRO A 128 14.53 -8.06 -20.78
C PRO A 128 15.07 -6.62 -20.65
N ALA A 129 14.21 -5.60 -20.86
CA ALA A 129 14.56 -4.19 -20.71
C ALA A 129 14.51 -3.68 -19.25
N PHE A 130 14.06 -4.50 -18.29
CA PHE A 130 14.00 -4.13 -16.87
C PHE A 130 15.38 -4.14 -16.21
N GLY A 131 16.23 -5.10 -16.61
CA GLY A 131 17.60 -5.20 -16.12
C GLY A 131 18.46 -4.04 -16.62
N PRO A 132 19.62 -3.78 -15.97
CA PRO A 132 20.58 -2.83 -16.50
C PRO A 132 20.90 -3.19 -17.96
N PRO A 133 21.10 -2.20 -18.85
CA PRO A 133 21.51 -2.47 -20.22
C PRO A 133 22.73 -3.38 -20.20
N TYR A 134 22.63 -4.51 -20.91
CA TYR A 134 23.72 -5.46 -21.03
C TYR A 134 24.92 -4.73 -21.66
N HIS A 135 25.94 -4.45 -20.85
CA HIS A 135 27.22 -3.94 -21.33
C HIS A 135 28.18 -5.14 -21.44
N PRO A 136 28.57 -5.54 -22.66
CA PRO A 136 29.56 -6.62 -22.88
C PRO A 136 30.96 -6.24 -22.39
#